data_AF-A0A239WDQ6-F1
#
_entry.id   AF-A0A239WDQ6-F1
#
_cell.length_a   1.000
_cell.length_b   1.000
_cell.length_c   1.000
_cell.angle_alpha   90.00
_cell.angle_beta   90.00
_cell.angle_gamma   90.00
#
_symmetry.space_group_name_H-M   'P 1'
#
loop_
_entity.id
_entity.type
_entity.pdbx_description
1 polymer ?
#
loop_
_entity_poly.entity_id
_entity_poly.type
_entity_poly.pdbx_seq_one_letter_code
_entity_poly.pdbx_strand_id
1 'polypeptide(L)'
;MPPPAKIEIEEVDFGEDFPLRLYCMRLSSSCVILFNGGEKTSWTAQDGETKVAFREANHYADKIQMALNNGDIKLCAKKREILDTTTEKPYTELF
;
A
#
# COMPACT_ATOMS: atom_id res chain seq x y z
N MET A 1 -30.50 13.26 -5.94
CA MET A 1 -29.17 12.66 -5.70
C MET A 1 -28.12 13.54 -6.34
N PRO A 2 -26.96 13.80 -5.71
CA PRO A 2 -25.83 14.37 -6.42
C PRO A 2 -25.43 13.45 -7.59
N PRO A 3 -24.90 13.99 -8.70
CA PRO A 3 -24.42 13.17 -9.80
C PRO A 3 -23.34 12.20 -9.30
N PRO A 4 -23.30 10.95 -9.79
CA PRO A 4 -22.18 10.06 -9.50
C PRO A 4 -20.89 10.75 -9.96
N ALA A 5 -19.91 10.85 -9.06
CA ALA A 5 -18.61 11.36 -9.40
C ALA A 5 -18.03 10.50 -10.54
N LYS A 6 -17.68 11.12 -11.66
CA LYS A 6 -16.88 10.46 -12.71
C LYS A 6 -15.47 10.32 -12.16
N ILE A 7 -15.14 9.12 -11.70
CA ILE A 7 -13.77 8.74 -11.36
C ILE A 7 -13.24 8.02 -12.59
N GLU A 8 -12.39 8.69 -13.37
CA GLU A 8 -11.61 8.03 -14.40
C GLU A 8 -10.50 7.27 -13.69
N ILE A 9 -10.60 5.93 -13.69
CA ILE A 9 -9.54 5.06 -13.20
C ILE A 9 -8.67 4.76 -14.42
N GLU A 10 -7.47 5.32 -14.44
CA GLU A 10 -6.46 4.88 -15.40
C GLU A 10 -6.06 3.44 -15.04
N GLU A 11 -6.40 2.50 -15.92
CA GLU A 11 -6.02 1.11 -15.79
C GLU A 11 -4.65 0.92 -16.46
N VAL A 12 -3.72 0.32 -15.74
CA VAL A 12 -2.43 -0.09 -16.27
C VAL A 12 -2.42 -1.61 -16.32
N ASP A 13 -2.37 -2.15 -17.53
CA ASP A 13 -2.20 -3.58 -17.78
C ASP A 13 -0.71 -3.90 -17.93
N PHE A 14 -0.22 -4.85 -17.13
CA PHE A 14 1.16 -5.30 -17.14
C PHE A 14 1.36 -6.62 -17.92
N GLY A 15 0.28 -7.23 -18.44
CA GLY A 15 0.31 -8.53 -19.09
C GLY A 15 0.41 -9.71 -18.12
N GLU A 16 0.28 -10.94 -18.64
CA GLU A 16 0.19 -12.17 -17.82
C GLU A 16 1.49 -12.53 -17.08
N ASP A 17 2.65 -12.11 -17.60
CA ASP A 17 3.97 -12.52 -17.10
C ASP A 17 4.84 -11.34 -16.62
N PHE A 18 4.23 -10.29 -16.09
CA PHE A 18 5.01 -9.19 -15.52
C PHE A 18 5.87 -9.67 -14.34
N PRO A 19 7.20 -9.47 -14.38
CA PRO A 19 8.11 -10.11 -13.44
C PRO A 19 8.15 -9.42 -12.07
N LEU A 20 7.21 -8.52 -11.74
CA LEU A 20 7.20 -7.81 -10.45
C LEU A 20 6.24 -8.48 -9.46
N ARG A 21 6.74 -8.76 -8.25
CA ARG A 21 5.89 -9.07 -7.10
C ARG A 21 5.54 -7.79 -6.36
N LEU A 22 4.26 -7.61 -6.03
CA LEU A 22 3.79 -6.58 -5.10
C LEU A 22 3.14 -7.25 -3.89
N TYR A 23 3.48 -6.77 -2.69
CA TYR A 23 2.75 -7.12 -1.47
C TYR A 23 1.77 -5.99 -1.13
N CYS A 24 0.56 -6.35 -0.73
CA CYS A 24 -0.52 -5.39 -0.55
C CYS A 24 -1.03 -5.42 0.90
N MET A 25 -0.99 -4.26 1.57
CA MET A 25 -1.71 -4.03 2.81
C MET A 25 -2.96 -3.20 2.51
N ARG A 26 -4.13 -3.74 2.79
CA ARG A 26 -5.40 -3.04 2.61
C ARG A 26 -5.74 -2.23 3.88
N LEU A 27 -5.77 -0.91 3.75
CA LEU A 27 -6.14 0.00 4.85
C LEU A 27 -7.64 0.25 4.91
N SER A 28 -8.30 0.35 3.76
CA SER A 28 -9.74 0.55 3.65
C SER A 28 -10.29 0.01 2.33
N SER A 29 -11.58 0.19 2.07
CA SER A 29 -12.17 -0.14 0.76
C SER A 29 -11.64 0.72 -0.39
N SER A 30 -10.96 1.83 -0.11
CA SER A 30 -10.48 2.79 -1.12
C SER A 30 -9.01 3.16 -0.97
N CYS A 31 -8.26 2.49 -0.10
CA CYS A 31 -6.85 2.78 0.14
C CYS A 31 -6.08 1.50 0.44
N VAL A 32 -4.97 1.34 -0.28
CA VAL A 32 -4.01 0.23 -0.14
C VAL A 32 -2.59 0.81 -0.11
N ILE A 33 -1.69 0.09 0.55
CA ILE A 33 -0.24 0.32 0.47
C ILE A 33 0.36 -0.86 -0.28
N LEU A 34 1.19 -0.56 -1.28
CA LEU A 34 1.91 -1.54 -2.07
C LEU A 34 3.40 -1.51 -1.68
N PHE A 35 3.92 -2.67 -1.28
CA PHE A 35 5.34 -2.88 -1.04
C PHE A 35 5.95 -3.59 -2.24
N ASN A 36 7.10 -3.10 -2.70
CA ASN A 36 7.84 -3.74 -3.77
C ASN A 36 8.41 -5.08 -3.28
N GLY A 37 8.02 -6.17 -3.92
CA GLY A 37 8.47 -7.52 -3.60
C GLY A 37 9.65 -8.02 -4.45
N GLY A 38 10.09 -7.23 -5.43
CA GLY A 38 11.18 -7.60 -6.34
C GLY A 38 10.75 -8.55 -7.47
N GLU A 39 11.74 -9.13 -8.13
CA GLU A 39 11.52 -10.01 -9.28
C GLU A 39 10.85 -11.33 -8.88
N LYS A 40 9.81 -11.74 -9.62
CA LYS A 40 9.08 -12.99 -9.46
C LYS A 40 9.95 -14.16 -9.94
N THR A 41 10.84 -14.63 -9.07
CA THR A 41 11.70 -15.79 -9.31
C THR A 41 11.01 -17.14 -9.03
N SER A 42 9.81 -17.11 -8.44
CA SER A 42 8.98 -18.28 -8.17
C SER A 42 7.49 -17.91 -8.08
N TRP A 43 6.62 -18.93 -8.07
CA TRP A 43 5.17 -18.73 -7.89
C TRP A 43 4.80 -18.30 -6.47
N THR A 44 5.39 -18.90 -5.44
CA THR A 44 5.14 -18.62 -4.02
C THR A 44 6.19 -17.67 -3.44
N ALA A 45 5.76 -16.64 -2.69
CA ALA A 45 6.67 -15.65 -2.08
C ALA A 45 7.72 -16.29 -1.14
N GLN A 46 7.36 -17.42 -0.53
CA GLN A 46 8.17 -18.13 0.44
C GLN A 46 9.25 -19.02 -0.18
N ASP A 47 9.26 -19.21 -1.50
CA ASP A 47 10.16 -20.16 -2.17
C ASP A 47 11.17 -19.51 -3.11
N GLY A 48 11.04 -18.21 -3.41
CA GLY A 48 11.97 -17.46 -4.27
C GLY A 48 12.86 -16.47 -3.51
N GLU A 49 13.62 -15.66 -4.26
CA GLU A 49 14.48 -14.58 -3.72
C GLU A 49 13.67 -13.47 -3.01
N THR A 50 12.35 -13.48 -3.19
CA THR A 50 11.40 -12.51 -2.61
C THR A 50 11.09 -12.73 -1.12
N LYS A 51 11.66 -13.77 -0.49
CA LYS A 51 11.49 -14.05 0.96
C LYS A 51 11.88 -12.89 1.86
N VAL A 52 12.98 -12.21 1.53
CA VAL A 52 13.47 -11.06 2.31
C VAL A 52 12.47 -9.91 2.20
N ALA A 53 12.08 -9.55 0.98
CA ALA A 53 11.08 -8.52 0.74
C ALA A 53 9.71 -8.86 1.36
N PHE A 54 9.32 -10.14 1.40
CA PHE A 54 8.11 -10.60 2.09
C PHE A 54 8.18 -10.33 3.59
N ARG A 55 9.31 -10.68 4.24
CA ARG A 55 9.49 -10.44 5.68
C ARG A 55 9.51 -8.94 5.98
N GLU A 56 10.18 -8.16 5.15
CA GLU A 56 10.22 -6.69 5.28
C GLU A 56 8.83 -6.07 5.12
N ALA A 57 8.07 -6.48 4.10
CA ALA A 57 6.70 -6.01 3.90
C ALA A 57 5.80 -6.28 5.12
N ASN A 58 5.89 -7.47 5.72
CA ASN A 58 5.15 -7.77 6.96
C ASN A 58 5.61 -6.90 8.13
N HIS A 59 6.92 -6.74 8.33
CA HIS A 59 7.47 -5.88 9.38
C HIS A 59 7.01 -4.41 9.25
N TYR A 60 6.99 -3.88 8.03
CA TYR A 60 6.49 -2.54 7.78
C TYR A 60 4.96 -2.45 7.95
N ALA A 61 4.21 -3.45 7.51
CA ALA A 61 2.77 -3.51 7.70
C ALA A 61 2.40 -3.47 9.20
N ASP A 62 3.12 -4.22 10.04
CA ASP A 62 2.92 -4.20 11.50
C ASP A 62 3.17 -2.81 12.09
N LYS A 63 4.27 -2.16 11.69
CA LYS A 63 4.59 -0.79 12.14
C LYS A 63 3.55 0.24 11.71
N ILE A 64 3.09 0.18 10.45
CA ILE A 64 2.05 1.07 9.92
C ILE A 64 0.74 0.85 10.69
N GLN A 65 0.38 -0.41 10.94
CA GLN A 65 -0.80 -0.74 11.72
C GLN A 65 -0.73 -0.21 13.15
N MET A 66 0.44 -0.31 13.80
CA MET A 66 0.66 0.27 15.11
C MET A 66 0.52 1.80 15.09
N ALA A 67 1.11 2.49 14.10
CA ALA A 67 1.00 3.93 13.96
C ALA A 67 -0.46 4.38 13.73
N LEU A 68 -1.24 3.62 12.95
CA LEU A 68 -2.68 3.87 12.79
C LEU A 68 -3.45 3.69 14.11
N ASN A 69 -3.14 2.64 14.87
CA ASN A 69 -3.82 2.32 16.13
C ASN A 69 -3.49 3.34 17.23
N ASN A 70 -2.24 3.79 17.30
CA ASN A 70 -1.80 4.85 18.21
C ASN A 70 -2.34 6.23 17.81
N GLY A 71 -2.83 6.35 16.58
CA GLY A 71 -3.32 7.59 16.02
C GLY A 71 -2.21 8.51 15.55
N ASP A 72 -0.98 8.02 15.36
CA ASP A 72 0.18 8.77 14.84
C ASP A 72 -0.04 9.18 13.38
N ILE A 73 -0.73 8.33 12.61
CA ILE A 73 -1.16 8.60 11.24
C ILE A 73 -2.67 8.33 11.08
N LYS A 74 -3.33 9.04 10.18
CA LYS A 74 -4.77 8.88 9.89
C LYS A 74 -5.04 8.91 8.39
N LEU A 75 -6.06 8.16 7.96
CA LEU A 75 -6.53 8.20 6.57
C LEU A 75 -7.48 9.38 6.35
N CYS A 76 -7.20 10.23 5.38
CA CYS A 76 -8.12 11.27 4.95
C CYS A 76 -9.20 10.69 4.03
N ALA A 77 -10.39 10.46 4.58
CA ALA A 77 -11.53 9.90 3.84
C ALA A 77 -11.92 10.71 2.59
N LYS A 78 -11.62 12.02 2.56
CA LYS A 78 -11.95 12.90 1.43
C LYS A 78 -10.89 12.92 0.32
N LYS A 79 -9.62 12.67 0.66
CA LYS A 79 -8.49 12.90 -0.25
C LYS A 79 -7.70 11.64 -0.64
N ARG A 80 -8.03 10.47 -0.07
CA ARG A 80 -7.26 9.22 -0.28
C ARG A 80 -5.77 9.37 0.07
N GLU A 81 -5.48 10.26 1.01
CA GLU A 81 -4.12 10.59 1.48
C GLU A 81 -3.95 10.10 2.91
N ILE A 82 -2.71 9.74 3.27
CA ILE A 82 -2.31 9.49 4.67
C ILE A 82 -1.82 10.82 5.24
N LEU A 83 -2.36 11.21 6.39
CA LEU A 83 -1.99 12.44 7.09
C LEU A 83 -1.30 12.13 8.40
N ASP A 84 -0.33 12.97 8.75
CA ASP A 84 0.20 13.05 10.10
C ASP A 84 -0.87 13.62 11.04
N THR A 85 -1.04 12.99 12.19
CA THR A 85 -2.08 13.37 13.17
C THR A 85 -1.83 14.72 13.83
N THR A 86 -0.55 15.08 14.02
CA THR A 86 -0.11 16.24 14.78
C THR A 86 -0.11 17.49 13.92
N THR A 87 0.31 17.35 12.66
CA THR A 87 0.49 18.48 11.73
C THR A 87 -0.62 18.60 10.70
N GLU A 88 -1.45 17.57 10.54
CA GLU A 88 -2.51 17.46 9.52
C GLU A 88 -2.02 17.59 8.07
N LYS A 89 -0.71 17.47 7.86
CA LYS A 89 -0.08 17.51 6.54
C LYS A 89 0.02 16.08 5.96
N PRO A 90 0.11 15.96 4.62
CA PRO A 90 0.40 14.67 3.99
C PRO A 90 1.68 14.06 4.57
N TYR A 91 1.61 12.77 4.89
CA TYR A 91 2.77 12.02 5.35
C TYR A 91 3.67 11.72 4.14
N THR A 92 4.76 12.47 3.98
CA THR A 92 5.63 12.41 2.78
C THR A 92 6.97 11.72 3.00
N GLU A 93 7.32 11.38 4.24
CA GLU A 93 8.63 10.79 4.54
C GLU A 93 8.54 9.26 4.64
N LEU A 94 9.17 8.57 3.68
CA LEU A 94 9.54 7.16 3.77
C LEU A 94 11.03 7.15 4.10
N PHE A 95 11.39 7.13 5.38
CA PHE A 95 12.76 6.86 5.80
C PHE A 95 13.07 5.38 5.71
#